data_AF-A0A850KTE5-F1
#
_entry.id   AF-A0A850KTE5-F1
#
_cell.length_a   1.000
_cell.length_b   1.000
_cell.length_c   1.000
_cell.angle_alpha   90.00
_cell.angle_beta   90.00
_cell.angle_gamma   90.00
#
_symmetry.space_group_name_H-M   'P 1'
#
loop_
_entity.id
_entity.type
_entity.pdbx_description
1 polymer ?
#
loop_
_entity_poly.entity_id
_entity_poly.type
_entity_poly.pdbx_seq_one_letter_code
_entity_poly.pdbx_strand_id
1 'polypeptide(L)' 'MTLTIAIIGLVAGLALWAYGFWREKKKQLGHVPILSPFAYQFLGLIVTLVMAANLVALLTGVEWKSPFMR' A
#
# COMPACT_ATOMS: atom_id res chain seq x y z
N MET A 1 3.59 1.59 -16.53
CA MET A 1 2.68 2.58 -15.88
C MET A 1 3.32 3.96 -15.99
N THR A 2 2.53 5.02 -16.17
CA THR A 2 3.05 6.40 -16.13
C THR A 2 3.37 6.81 -14.69
N LEU A 3 4.36 7.70 -14.52
CA LEU A 3 4.81 8.22 -13.22
C LEU A 3 3.64 8.73 -12.36
N THR A 4 2.66 9.37 -13.01
CA THR A 4 1.43 9.88 -12.39
C THR A 4 0.62 8.81 -11.67
N ILE A 5 0.46 7.63 -12.27
CA ILE A 5 -0.32 6.54 -11.67
C ILE A 5 0.42 5.94 -10.48
N ALA A 6 1.75 5.84 -10.56
CA ALA A 6 2.57 5.37 -9.43
C ALA A 6 2.43 6.30 -8.21
N ILE A 7 2.47 7.61 -8.43
CA ILE A 7 2.28 8.62 -7.36
C ILE A 7 0.86 8.53 -6.77
N ILE A 8 -0.18 8.46 -7.61
CA ILE A 8 -1.57 8.34 -7.14
C ILE A 8 -1.75 7.07 -6.32
N GLY A 9 -1.21 5.94 -6.77
CA GLY A 9 -1.26 4.67 -6.04
C GLY A 9 -0.55 4.73 -4.69
N LEU A 10 0.59 5.42 -4.63
CA LEU A 10 1.36 5.60 -3.39
C LEU A 10 0.61 6.48 -2.39
N VAL A 11 0.04 7.59 -2.84
CA VAL A 11 -0.80 8.48 -2.00
C VAL A 11 -2.06 7.74 -1.52
N ALA A 12 -2.72 6.98 -2.39
CA ALA A 12 -3.90 6.19 -2.02
C ALA A 12 -3.56 5.09 -1.01
N GLY A 13 -2.42 4.40 -1.16
CA GLY A 13 -1.93 3.39 -0.21
C GLY A 13 -1.66 3.97 1.17
N LEU A 14 -0.97 5.12 1.23
CA LEU A 14 -0.71 5.83 2.49
C LEU A 14 -2.00 6.31 3.15
N ALA A 15 -2.94 6.86 2.37
CA ALA A 15 -4.24 7.29 2.88
C ALA A 15 -5.04 6.11 3.46
N LEU A 16 -5.01 4.95 2.79
CA LEU A 16 -5.69 3.74 3.25
C LEU A 16 -5.07 3.19 4.54
N TRP A 17 -3.73 3.22 4.64
CA TRP A 17 -3.02 2.84 5.86
C TRP A 17 -3.36 3.78 7.03
N ALA A 18 -3.29 5.10 6.79
CA ALA A 18 -3.62 6.12 7.79
C ALA A 18 -5.08 6.02 8.25
N TYR A 19 -6.00 5.70 7.34
CA TYR A 19 -7.40 5.44 7.66
C TYR A 19 -7.56 4.21 8.57
N GLY A 20 -6.87 3.12 8.27
CA GLY A 20 -6.85 1.92 9.12
C GLY A 20 -6.31 2.21 10.53
N PHE A 21 -5.26 3.02 10.64
CA PHE A 21 -4.70 3.47 11.92
C PHE A 21 -5.67 4.36 12.72
N TRP A 22 -6.34 5.30 12.05
CA TRP A 22 -7.35 6.13 12.68
C TRP A 22 -8.54 5.31 13.19
N ARG A 23 -8.99 4.32 12.41
CA ARG A 23 -10.09 3.44 12.80
C ARG A 23 -9.70 2.56 13.99
N GLU A 24 -8.45 2.10 14.06
CA GLU A 24 -7.95 1.36 15.21
C GLU A 24 -8.02 2.20 16.49
N LYS A 25 -7.61 3.47 16.45
CA LYS A 25 -7.72 4.39 17.59
C LYS A 25 -9.16 4.66 18.02
N LYS A 26 -10.12 4.58 17.09
CA LYS A 26 -11.55 4.78 17.36
C LYS A 26 -12.30 3.49 17.71
N LYS A 27 -11.62 2.36 17.83
CA LYS A 27 -12.26 1.08 18.11
C LYS A 27 -12.86 1.08 19.53
N GLN A 28 -14.18 1.03 19.61
CA GLN A 28 -14.90 0.85 20.87
C GLN A 28 -14.87 -0.62 21.29
N LEU A 29 -14.60 -0.88 22.58
CA LEU A 29 -14.61 -2.22 23.16
C LEU A 29 -16.06 -2.76 23.13
N GLY A 30 -16.27 -3.91 22.49
CA GLY A 30 -17.58 -4.56 22.38
C GLY A 30 -18.20 -4.58 20.97
N HIS A 31 -17.64 -3.83 20.01
CA HIS A 31 -18.05 -3.93 18.61
C HIS A 31 -17.04 -4.75 17.81
N VAL A 32 -17.48 -5.84 17.17
CA VAL A 32 -16.62 -6.68 16.31
C VAL A 32 -16.83 -6.21 14.86
N PRO A 33 -15.93 -5.40 14.29
CA PRO A 33 -16.10 -4.92 12.93
C PRO A 33 -15.89 -6.06 11.92
N ILE A 34 -16.71 -6.07 10.86
CA ILE A 34 -16.65 -7.07 9.77
C ILE A 34 -15.25 -7.13 9.13
N LEU A 35 -14.60 -5.98 8.93
CA LEU A 35 -13.18 -5.92 8.62
C LEU A 35 -12.40 -5.39 9.82
N SER A 36 -11.36 -6.11 10.22
CA SER A 36 -10.40 -5.64 11.20
C SER A 36 -9.70 -4.36 10.70
N PRO A 37 -9.51 -3.33 11.54
CA PRO A 37 -8.65 -2.17 11.22
C PRO A 37 -7.27 -2.59 10.72
N PHE A 38 -6.73 -3.69 11.27
CA PHE A 38 -5.46 -4.29 10.85
C PHE A 38 -5.45 -4.68 9.36
N ALA A 39 -6.56 -5.19 8.82
CA ALA A 39 -6.63 -5.57 7.41
C ALA A 39 -6.49 -4.36 6.48
N TYR A 40 -7.08 -3.21 6.84
CA TYR A 40 -6.91 -1.97 6.09
C TYR A 40 -5.48 -1.43 6.17
N GLN A 41 -4.86 -1.49 7.36
CA GLN A 41 -3.46 -1.09 7.51
C GLN A 41 -2.55 -1.98 6.66
N PHE A 42 -2.72 -3.30 6.73
CA PHE A 42 -1.89 -4.25 6.00
C PHE A 42 -2.01 -4.07 4.48
N LEU A 43 -3.24 -3.91 3.96
CA LEU A 43 -3.46 -3.62 2.54
C LEU A 43 -2.84 -2.29 2.12
N GLY A 44 -3.02 -1.23 2.91
CA GLY A 44 -2.43 0.09 2.62
C GLY A 44 -0.91 0.04 2.59
N LEU A 45 -0.30 -0.71 3.52
CA LEU A 45 1.15 -0.89 3.59
C LEU A 45 1.69 -1.66 2.38
N ILE A 46 1.05 -2.77 1.99
CA ILE A 46 1.43 -3.55 0.81
C ILE A 46 1.37 -2.68 -0.45
N VAL A 47 0.25 -1.99 -0.67
CA VAL A 47 0.08 -1.12 -1.84
C VAL A 47 1.15 -0.03 -1.87
N THR A 48 1.44 0.57 -0.72
CA THR A 48 2.48 1.61 -0.60
C THR A 48 3.86 1.06 -0.96
N LEU A 49 4.23 -0.12 -0.44
CA LEU A 49 5.53 -0.75 -0.73
C LEU A 49 5.66 -1.14 -2.20
N VAL A 50 4.61 -1.73 -2.79
CA VAL A 50 4.60 -2.10 -4.21
C VAL A 50 4.74 -0.87 -5.10
N MET A 51 3.99 0.21 -4.80
CA MET A 51 4.06 1.45 -5.57
C MET A 51 5.40 2.18 -5.36
N ALA A 52 5.97 2.15 -4.15
CA ALA A 52 7.31 2.69 -3.89
C ALA A 52 8.38 1.92 -4.68
N ALA A 53 8.33 0.59 -4.68
CA ALA A 53 9.24 -0.23 -5.47
C ALA A 53 9.09 0.05 -6.98
N ASN A 54 7.86 0.16 -7.47
CA ASN A 54 7.57 0.52 -8.86
C ASN A 54 8.11 1.92 -9.21
N LEU A 55 8.00 2.88 -8.29
CA LEU A 55 8.50 4.23 -8.48
C LEU A 55 10.04 4.27 -8.50
N VAL A 56 10.69 3.50 -7.64
CA VAL A 56 12.16 3.31 -7.66
C VAL A 56 12.60 2.67 -8.98
N ALA A 57 11.89 1.64 -9.47
CA ALA A 57 12.18 1.01 -10.76
C ALA A 57 12.05 1.99 -11.92
N LEU A 58 10.99 2.83 -11.93
CA LEU A 58 10.79 3.88 -12.93
C LEU A 58 11.90 4.95 -12.90
N LEU A 59 12.37 5.33 -11.71
CA LEU A 59 13.42 6.34 -11.57
C LEU A 59 14.82 5.82 -11.90
N THR A 60 15.09 4.56 -11.56
CA THR A 60 16.42 3.94 -11.77
C THR A 60 16.55 3.28 -13.14
N GLY A 61 15.45 3.07 -13.86
CA GLY A 61 15.44 2.33 -15.13
C GLY A 61 15.80 0.85 -14.96
N VAL A 62 15.84 0.35 -13.72
CA VAL A 62 16.16 -1.05 -13.43
C VAL A 62 14.90 -1.88 -13.70
N GLU A 63 14.87 -2.50 -14.87
CA GLU A 63 13.87 -3.52 -15.18
C GLU A 63 14.20 -4.80 -14.40
N TRP A 64 13.28 -5.22 -13.53
CA TRP A 64 13.42 -6.48 -12.81
C TRP A 64 13.35 -7.66 -13.79
N LYS A 65 14.51 -8.23 -14.13
CA LYS A 65 14.60 -9.51 -14.84
C LYS A 65 14.45 -10.66 -13.85
N SER A 66 13.35 -11.41 -13.97
CA SER A 66 13.12 -12.60 -13.16
C SER A 66 14.23 -13.65 -13.40
N PRO A 67 14.88 -14.18 -12.35
CA PRO A 67 15.90 -15.22 -12.49
C PRO A 67 15.31 -16.58 -12.93
N PHE A 68 13.98 -16.70 -12.94
CA PHE A 68 13.25 -17.89 -13.39
C PHE A 68 12.91 -17.87 -14.88
N MET A 69 13.17 -16.77 -15.59
CA MET A 69 13.13 -16.70 -17.04
C MET A 69 14.54 -17.04 -17.59
N ARG A 70 14.86 -18.33 -17.67
CA ARG A 70 15.93 -18.85 -18.52
C ARG A 70 15.33 -19.48 -19.76
#